data_AF-A0A7J3I3C5-F1
#
_entry.id   AF-A0A7J3I3C5-F1
#
_cell.length_a   1.000
_cell.length_b   1.000
_cell.length_c   1.000
_cell.angle_alpha   90.00
_cell.angle_beta   90.00
_cell.angle_gamma   90.00
#
_symmetry.space_group_name_H-M   'P 1'
#
loop_
_entity.id
_entity.type
_entity.pdbx_description
1 polymer ?
#
loop_
_entity_poly.entity_id
_entity_poly.type
_entity_poly.pdbx_seq_one_letter_code
_entity_poly.pdbx_strand_id
1 'polypeptide(L)'
;MEKLRLSDIEGVGEKIRSRLIEFFGSEEEAVRAILEGRVSEVASAPGVGLGKAYSIVRSAWELVEGVKWDSVLKTEGVKRIYEDLLKLIQEYAQTEYAKNKLRLFWPYPASKIEKVMGRLEIFSEAKRVVEAASVETLERIRGALRRLKNFEKVTARKVKGRVIITRSEVEYAKLREAGVDKYCSVFLIGEGEKVKDYVEGYDLAVFVGDVGDEDYTDNLITVAGGWKIEDLVPETVILFYAENYRTVEAICDLADVVFTLPGAKHLDVLRGELNREALRRVRELIGKITVEGEVARGVDPELDRYRDALQKLNEAVAEVEAWVNETIRSRLAESEAKLRGEQIIRILEEARGATLEAGKLRSYLPPEVDEVITRTITEGEKRFCEALGVNEKELLWLEGVFPEEPALP
;
A
#
# COMPACT_ATOMS: atom_id res chain seq x y z
N MET A 1 34.39 -6.49 27.06
CA MET A 1 33.58 -5.32 27.45
C MET A 1 32.35 -5.85 28.16
N GLU A 2 32.10 -5.42 29.39
CA GLU A 2 30.80 -5.70 30.04
C GLU A 2 29.68 -5.19 29.14
N LYS A 3 28.65 -6.02 28.95
CA LYS A 3 27.48 -5.67 28.14
C LYS A 3 26.70 -4.63 28.96
N LEU A 4 26.70 -3.37 28.51
CA LEU A 4 25.93 -2.28 29.13
C LEU A 4 24.49 -2.73 29.33
N ARG A 5 23.94 -2.59 30.54
CA ARG A 5 22.54 -2.90 30.83
C ARG A 5 21.74 -1.61 30.98
N LEU A 6 20.43 -1.69 30.77
CA LEU A 6 19.55 -0.52 30.91
C LEU A 6 19.58 0.03 32.33
N SER A 7 19.74 -0.84 33.34
CA SER A 7 19.84 -0.46 34.75
C SER A 7 21.07 0.39 35.08
N ASP A 8 22.11 0.33 34.25
CA ASP A 8 23.35 1.05 34.47
C ASP A 8 23.23 2.51 33.98
N ILE A 9 22.22 2.83 33.16
CA ILE A 9 22.03 4.14 32.53
C ILE A 9 21.27 5.07 33.47
N GLU A 10 21.88 6.21 33.81
CA GLU A 10 21.25 7.22 34.63
C GLU A 10 19.95 7.73 33.99
N GLY A 11 18.86 7.69 34.76
CA GLY A 11 17.54 8.10 34.32
C GLY A 11 16.66 6.95 33.83
N VAL A 12 17.15 5.72 33.75
CA VAL A 12 16.37 4.51 33.44
C VAL A 12 16.04 3.75 34.72
N GLY A 13 14.89 4.08 35.33
CA GLY A 13 14.34 3.28 36.44
C GLY A 13 13.65 2.01 35.96
N GLU A 14 13.28 1.13 36.89
CA GLU A 14 12.64 -0.17 36.61
C GLU A 14 11.42 -0.06 35.67
N LYS A 15 10.56 0.93 35.89
CA LYS A 15 9.39 1.18 35.03
C LYS A 15 9.77 1.54 33.59
N ILE A 16 10.79 2.38 33.40
CA ILE A 16 11.25 2.78 32.06
C ILE A 16 11.93 1.60 31.39
N ARG A 17 12.74 0.83 32.14
CA ARG A 17 13.38 -0.39 31.65
C ARG A 17 12.34 -1.37 31.11
N SER A 18 11.31 -1.71 31.88
CA SER A 18 10.27 -2.66 31.43
C SER A 18 9.57 -2.19 30.15
N ARG A 19 9.25 -0.88 30.04
CA ARG A 19 8.61 -0.31 28.85
C ARG A 19 9.52 -0.30 27.62
N LEU A 20 10.81 -0.03 27.81
CA LEU A 20 11.80 -0.12 26.73
C LEU A 20 11.95 -1.56 26.24
N ILE A 21 12.01 -2.53 27.15
CA ILE A 21 12.10 -3.96 26.80
C ILE A 21 10.83 -4.41 26.07
N GLU A 22 9.65 -4.02 26.56
CA GLU A 22 8.37 -4.33 25.90
C GLU A 22 8.30 -3.72 24.50
N PHE A 23 8.74 -2.47 24.34
CA PHE A 23 8.71 -1.76 23.05
C PHE A 23 9.71 -2.31 22.02
N PHE A 24 10.95 -2.58 22.44
CA PHE A 24 12.02 -3.10 21.56
C PHE A 24 12.06 -4.63 21.49
N GLY A 25 11.23 -5.33 22.27
CA GLY A 25 11.17 -6.80 22.38
C GLY A 25 12.27 -7.43 23.23
N SER A 26 13.38 -6.74 23.48
CA SER A 26 14.49 -7.23 24.31
C SER A 26 15.30 -6.09 24.92
N GLU A 27 16.05 -6.39 25.98
CA GLU A 27 16.99 -5.44 26.57
C GLU A 27 18.16 -5.14 25.62
N GLU A 28 18.64 -6.15 24.89
CA GLU A 28 19.71 -6.00 23.91
C GLU A 28 19.37 -5.00 22.81
N GLU A 29 18.17 -5.11 22.23
CA GLU A 29 17.77 -4.22 21.14
C GLU A 29 17.52 -2.79 21.66
N ALA A 30 16.97 -2.65 22.87
CA ALA A 30 16.84 -1.35 23.52
C ALA A 30 18.19 -0.68 23.77
N VAL A 31 19.18 -1.42 24.30
CA VAL A 31 20.55 -0.91 24.51
C VAL A 31 21.18 -0.54 23.17
N ARG A 32 21.01 -1.37 22.13
CA ARG A 32 21.51 -1.08 20.78
C ARG A 32 20.93 0.22 20.25
N ALA A 33 19.61 0.41 20.32
CA ALA A 33 18.95 1.62 19.86
C ALA A 33 19.45 2.88 20.59
N ILE A 34 19.70 2.78 21.90
CA ILE A 34 20.26 3.86 22.72
C ILE A 34 21.70 4.18 22.28
N LEU A 35 22.56 3.16 22.14
CA LEU A 35 23.96 3.35 21.76
C LEU A 35 24.13 3.89 20.34
N GLU A 36 23.27 3.51 19.41
CA GLU A 36 23.24 4.04 18.03
C GLU A 36 22.68 5.46 17.93
N GLY A 37 22.11 5.97 19.02
CA GLY A 37 21.51 7.31 19.07
C GLY A 37 20.18 7.40 18.33
N ARG A 38 19.38 6.33 18.30
CA ARG A 38 18.03 6.32 17.71
C ARG A 38 17.01 7.05 18.60
N VAL A 39 17.24 8.34 18.85
CA VAL A 39 16.49 9.15 19.82
C VAL A 39 14.99 9.14 19.56
N SER A 40 14.57 9.24 18.29
CA SER A 40 13.14 9.23 17.93
C SER A 40 12.48 7.90 18.29
N GLU A 41 13.13 6.76 18.03
CA GLU A 41 12.62 5.44 18.40
C GLU A 41 12.54 5.26 19.91
N VAL A 42 13.59 5.69 20.64
CA VAL A 42 13.60 5.66 22.11
C VAL A 42 12.51 6.56 22.70
N ALA A 43 12.24 7.71 22.07
CA ALA A 43 11.19 8.63 22.49
C ALA A 43 9.78 8.09 22.25
N SER A 44 9.58 7.23 21.23
CA SER A 44 8.32 6.55 20.95
C SER A 44 7.96 5.49 21.98
N ALA A 45 8.92 5.03 22.79
CA ALA A 45 8.63 4.12 23.88
C ALA A 45 7.69 4.79 24.92
N PRO A 46 6.67 4.09 25.42
CA PRO A 46 5.67 4.68 26.31
C PRO A 46 6.26 5.39 27.53
N GLY A 47 5.95 6.68 27.68
CA GLY A 47 6.37 7.49 28.83
C GLY A 47 7.85 7.88 28.88
N VAL A 48 8.60 7.72 27.79
CA VAL A 48 9.97 8.26 27.65
C VAL A 48 9.89 9.68 27.07
N GLY A 49 9.31 9.87 25.89
CA GLY A 49 9.25 11.21 25.28
C GLY A 49 10.63 11.79 24.95
N LEU A 50 10.66 12.86 24.16
CA LEU A 50 11.89 13.29 23.48
C LEU A 50 12.99 13.77 24.45
N GLY A 51 12.65 14.60 25.44
CA GLY A 51 13.63 15.14 26.40
C GLY A 51 14.29 14.06 27.25
N LYS A 52 13.51 13.06 27.70
CA LYS A 52 14.04 11.93 28.45
C LYS A 52 14.88 11.02 27.56
N ALA A 53 14.46 10.78 26.32
CA ALA A 53 15.23 9.99 25.37
C ALA A 53 16.63 10.59 25.16
N TYR A 54 16.72 11.93 25.00
CA TYR A 54 18.01 12.62 24.96
C TYR A 54 18.85 12.40 26.22
N SER A 55 18.24 12.50 27.40
CA SER A 55 18.93 12.25 28.66
C SER A 55 19.46 10.82 28.74
N ILE A 56 18.63 9.82 28.40
CA ILE A 56 19.01 8.40 28.44
C ILE A 56 20.17 8.12 27.48
N VAL A 57 20.06 8.58 26.23
CA VAL A 57 21.11 8.39 25.22
C VAL A 57 22.40 9.09 25.61
N ARG A 58 22.31 10.32 26.12
CA ARG A 58 23.47 11.06 26.60
C ARG A 58 24.15 10.32 27.76
N SER A 59 23.41 9.93 28.80
CA SER A 59 23.94 9.19 29.94
C SER A 59 24.63 7.88 29.50
N ALA A 60 24.02 7.16 28.55
CA ALA A 60 24.60 5.94 28.01
C ALA A 60 25.93 6.20 27.30
N TRP A 61 26.01 7.24 26.45
CA TRP A 61 27.27 7.54 25.78
C TRP A 61 28.33 8.10 26.75
N GLU A 62 27.95 8.82 27.80
CA GLU A 62 28.89 9.26 28.85
C GLU A 62 29.54 8.09 29.57
N LEU A 63 28.75 7.04 29.87
CA LEU A 63 29.26 5.80 30.46
C LEU A 63 30.23 5.08 29.52
N VAL A 64 29.86 4.93 28.24
CA VAL A 64 30.68 4.23 27.24
C VAL A 64 31.96 5.01 26.93
N GLU A 65 31.88 6.32 26.81
CA GLU A 65 33.03 7.17 26.50
C GLU A 65 33.88 7.47 27.74
N GLY A 66 33.34 7.28 28.95
CA GLY A 66 34.00 7.58 30.22
C GLY A 66 34.23 9.07 30.46
N VAL A 67 33.40 9.92 29.83
CA VAL A 67 33.56 11.38 29.84
C VAL A 67 32.19 12.03 29.89
N LYS A 68 32.01 12.98 30.82
CA LYS A 68 30.78 13.76 30.93
C LYS A 68 30.65 14.83 29.83
N TRP A 69 29.42 15.14 29.43
CA TRP A 69 29.09 16.11 28.40
C TRP A 69 29.54 17.54 28.76
N ASP A 70 29.58 17.87 30.05
CA ASP A 70 30.01 19.15 30.61
C ASP A 70 31.51 19.18 30.99
N SER A 71 32.27 18.15 30.59
CA SER A 71 33.71 18.07 30.84
C SER A 71 34.48 19.23 30.21
N VAL A 72 34.06 19.70 29.03
CA VAL A 72 34.66 20.84 28.30
C VAL A 72 33.80 22.11 28.41
N LEU A 73 32.47 21.97 28.33
CA LEU A 73 31.53 23.09 28.34
C LEU A 73 31.27 23.58 29.78
N LYS A 74 32.27 24.23 30.40
CA LYS A 74 32.25 24.58 31.85
C LYS A 74 31.36 25.73 32.25
N THR A 75 31.13 26.70 31.36
CA THR A 75 30.32 27.89 31.66
C THR A 75 29.02 27.85 30.88
N GLU A 76 27.99 28.46 31.46
CA GLU A 76 26.67 28.55 30.83
C GLU A 76 26.72 29.31 29.50
N GLY A 77 27.58 30.32 29.40
CA GLY A 77 27.79 31.06 28.14
C GLY A 77 28.36 30.17 27.03
N VAL A 78 29.38 29.35 27.34
CA VAL A 78 29.98 28.44 26.35
C VAL A 78 29.02 27.32 25.96
N LYS A 79 28.23 26.81 26.92
CA LYS A 79 27.14 25.86 26.63
C LYS A 79 26.14 26.43 25.64
N ARG A 80 25.65 27.66 25.88
CA ARG A 80 24.71 28.33 24.96
C ARG A 80 25.29 28.51 23.56
N ILE A 81 26.52 29.02 23.45
CA ILE A 81 27.18 29.19 22.14
C ILE A 81 27.26 27.84 21.40
N TYR A 82 27.65 26.78 22.10
CA TYR A 82 27.74 25.45 21.50
C TYR A 82 26.36 24.90 21.08
N GLU A 83 25.34 25.06 21.92
CA GLU A 83 23.97 24.67 21.59
C GLU A 83 23.43 25.43 20.38
N ASP A 84 23.71 26.73 20.28
CA ASP A 84 23.28 27.56 19.15
C ASP A 84 24.02 27.17 17.85
N LEU A 85 25.31 26.84 17.93
CA LEU A 85 26.05 26.27 16.79
C LEU A 85 25.47 24.93 16.34
N LEU A 86 25.13 24.04 17.28
CA LEU A 86 24.49 22.76 16.92
C LEU A 86 23.12 22.96 16.29
N LYS A 87 22.31 23.90 16.78
CA LYS A 87 21.02 24.24 16.16
C LYS A 87 21.22 24.71 14.72
N LEU A 88 22.18 25.60 14.48
CA LEU A 88 22.50 26.07 13.13
C LEU A 88 22.90 24.92 12.20
N ILE A 89 23.72 23.97 12.68
CA ILE A 89 24.10 22.79 11.90
C ILE A 89 22.88 21.89 11.62
N GLN A 90 21.99 21.71 12.60
CA GLN A 90 20.78 20.89 12.45
C GLN A 90 19.81 21.43 11.40
N GLU A 91 19.77 22.75 11.17
CA GLU A 91 18.91 23.35 10.12
C GLU A 91 19.24 22.82 8.72
N TYR A 92 20.46 22.36 8.47
CA TYR A 92 20.87 21.78 7.19
C TYR A 92 20.52 20.29 7.06
N ALA A 93 20.23 19.61 8.15
CA ALA A 93 19.89 18.19 8.15
C ALA A 93 18.47 17.96 7.61
N GLN A 94 18.34 17.09 6.62
CA GLN A 94 17.06 16.83 5.94
C GLN A 94 16.15 15.87 6.69
N THR A 95 16.68 15.04 7.60
CA THR A 95 15.91 14.04 8.35
C THR A 95 15.90 14.36 9.84
N GLU A 96 14.78 14.06 10.51
CA GLU A 96 14.68 14.18 11.98
C GLU A 96 15.69 13.28 12.70
N TYR A 97 15.98 12.11 12.13
CA TYR A 97 17.05 11.23 12.64
C TYR A 97 18.40 11.95 12.67
N ALA A 98 18.80 12.58 11.56
CA ALA A 98 20.07 13.30 11.49
C ALA A 98 20.10 14.52 12.42
N LYS A 99 19.01 15.29 12.50
CA LYS A 99 18.90 16.41 13.46
C LYS A 99 19.10 15.93 14.90
N ASN A 100 18.42 14.85 15.26
CA ASN A 100 18.50 14.30 16.61
C ASN A 100 19.89 13.75 16.92
N LYS A 101 20.52 13.06 15.95
CA LYS A 101 21.88 12.53 16.10
C LYS A 101 22.92 13.64 16.22
N LEU A 102 22.81 14.72 15.44
CA LEU A 102 23.67 15.90 15.54
C LEU A 102 23.56 16.58 16.90
N ARG A 103 22.37 16.61 17.50
CA ARG A 103 22.17 17.15 18.85
C ARG A 103 22.91 16.39 19.95
N LEU A 104 23.25 15.12 19.69
CA LEU A 104 24.02 14.30 20.63
C LEU A 104 25.51 14.59 20.59
N PHE A 105 26.02 15.41 19.66
CA PHE A 105 27.45 15.73 19.64
C PHE A 105 27.80 16.66 20.80
N TRP A 106 28.85 16.34 21.55
CA TRP A 106 29.51 17.25 22.48
C TRP A 106 31.02 17.28 22.22
N PRO A 107 31.72 18.36 22.63
CA PRO A 107 33.17 18.43 22.51
C PRO A 107 33.84 17.47 23.48
N TYR A 108 34.81 16.70 22.98
CA TYR A 108 35.62 15.83 23.80
C TYR A 108 36.78 16.60 24.46
N PRO A 109 37.20 16.19 25.68
CA PRO A 109 38.40 16.72 26.31
C PRO A 109 39.67 16.23 25.62
N ALA A 110 40.80 16.88 25.92
CA ALA A 110 42.11 16.52 25.36
C ALA A 110 42.50 15.05 25.59
N SER A 111 42.03 14.42 26.67
CA SER A 111 42.25 12.99 26.94
C SER A 111 41.61 12.05 25.91
N LYS A 112 40.75 12.56 25.02
CA LYS A 112 40.09 11.82 23.93
C LYS A 112 40.41 12.43 22.56
N ILE A 113 41.62 12.98 22.40
CA ILE A 113 42.04 13.66 21.16
C ILE A 113 41.87 12.79 19.90
N GLU A 114 42.10 11.48 19.99
CA GLU A 114 41.91 10.55 18.87
C GLU A 114 40.46 10.56 18.34
N LYS A 115 39.46 10.66 19.23
CA LYS A 115 38.04 10.76 18.85
C LYS A 115 37.74 12.09 18.15
N VAL A 116 38.38 13.17 18.60
CA VAL A 116 38.28 14.49 17.96
C VAL A 116 38.84 14.43 16.54
N MET A 117 40.04 13.87 16.38
CA MET A 117 40.68 13.71 15.08
C MET A 117 39.87 12.80 14.14
N GLY A 118 39.33 11.69 14.63
CA GLY A 118 38.47 10.81 13.84
C GLY A 118 37.18 11.50 13.37
N ARG A 119 36.53 12.30 14.24
CA ARG A 119 35.38 13.11 13.82
C ARG A 119 35.76 14.14 12.75
N LEU A 120 36.88 14.84 12.94
CA LEU A 120 37.38 15.81 11.96
C LEU A 120 37.69 15.15 10.62
N GLU A 121 38.25 13.93 10.62
CA GLU A 121 38.49 13.14 9.40
C GLU A 121 37.17 12.86 8.67
N ILE A 122 36.15 12.35 9.37
CA ILE A 122 34.83 12.06 8.80
C ILE A 122 34.21 13.30 8.13
N PHE A 123 34.16 14.43 8.84
CA PHE A 123 33.55 15.65 8.31
C PHE A 123 34.38 16.27 7.17
N SER A 124 35.71 16.19 7.25
CA SER A 124 36.59 16.69 6.19
C SER A 124 36.44 15.85 4.92
N GLU A 125 36.29 14.53 5.06
CA GLU A 125 35.99 13.64 3.96
C GLU A 125 34.62 13.93 3.34
N ALA A 126 33.57 14.03 4.16
CA ALA A 126 32.23 14.39 3.68
C ALA A 126 32.22 15.72 2.93
N LYS A 127 32.97 16.73 3.43
CA LYS A 127 33.12 18.02 2.75
C LYS A 127 33.74 17.85 1.36
N ARG A 128 34.84 17.10 1.22
CA ARG A 128 35.48 16.84 -0.07
C ARG A 128 34.55 16.14 -1.06
N VAL A 129 33.78 15.15 -0.60
CA VAL A 129 32.78 14.45 -1.42
C VAL A 129 31.72 15.43 -1.94
N VAL A 130 31.22 16.31 -1.09
CA VAL A 130 30.22 17.33 -1.48
C VAL A 130 30.80 18.36 -2.44
N GLU A 131 32.02 18.85 -2.20
CA GLU A 131 32.71 19.82 -3.07
C GLU A 131 33.00 19.26 -4.47
N ALA A 132 33.24 17.95 -4.57
CA ALA A 132 33.51 17.27 -5.83
C ALA A 132 32.23 16.76 -6.54
N ALA A 133 31.08 16.77 -5.88
CA ALA A 133 29.81 16.33 -6.46
C ALA A 133 29.18 17.43 -7.33
N SER A 134 28.46 17.03 -8.39
CA SER A 134 27.70 17.98 -9.21
C SER A 134 26.49 18.53 -8.46
N VAL A 135 26.03 19.73 -8.84
CA VAL A 135 24.82 20.34 -8.27
C VAL A 135 23.60 19.43 -8.44
N GLU A 136 23.47 18.79 -9.61
CA GLU A 136 22.39 17.84 -9.89
C GLU A 136 22.43 16.63 -8.94
N THR A 137 23.62 16.07 -8.71
CA THR A 137 23.82 14.97 -7.75
C THR A 137 23.40 15.39 -6.34
N LEU A 138 23.80 16.59 -5.90
CA LEU A 138 23.44 17.10 -4.58
C LEU A 138 21.94 17.34 -4.43
N GLU A 139 21.26 17.87 -5.45
CA GLU A 139 19.81 18.02 -5.44
C GLU A 139 19.07 16.68 -5.41
N ARG A 140 19.58 15.66 -6.12
CA ARG A 140 19.05 14.29 -6.03
C ARG A 140 19.18 13.71 -4.62
N ILE A 141 20.34 13.88 -3.97
CA ILE A 141 20.55 13.45 -2.57
C ILE A 141 19.58 14.19 -1.64
N ARG A 142 19.47 15.52 -1.75
CA ARG A 142 18.56 16.32 -0.93
C ARG A 142 17.11 15.89 -1.12
N GLY A 143 16.66 15.71 -2.36
CA GLY A 143 15.30 15.29 -2.69
C GLY A 143 14.97 13.90 -2.12
N ALA A 144 15.90 12.96 -2.20
CA ALA A 144 15.71 11.64 -1.63
C ALA A 144 15.76 11.67 -0.09
N LEU A 145 16.70 12.38 0.54
CA LEU A 145 16.74 12.53 2.00
C LEU A 145 15.48 13.19 2.58
N ARG A 146 14.85 14.15 1.89
CA ARG A 146 13.58 14.78 2.33
C ARG A 146 12.40 13.81 2.36
N ARG A 147 12.41 12.81 1.48
CA ARG A 147 11.37 11.78 1.41
C ARG A 147 11.62 10.64 2.41
N LEU A 148 12.84 10.53 2.95
CA LEU A 148 13.21 9.49 3.88
C LEU A 148 12.58 9.74 5.26
N LYS A 149 11.70 8.81 5.66
CA LYS A 149 11.04 8.78 6.96
C LYS A 149 11.30 7.43 7.63
N ASN A 150 10.91 7.32 8.90
CA ASN A 150 10.85 6.01 9.55
C ASN A 150 9.77 5.17 8.86
N PHE A 151 9.96 3.85 8.85
CA PHE A 151 8.93 2.94 8.36
C PHE A 151 7.71 2.99 9.30
N GLU A 152 6.55 3.24 8.72
CA GLU A 152 5.29 3.13 9.42
C GLU A 152 4.88 1.65 9.49
N LYS A 153 4.53 1.19 10.69
CA LYS A 153 3.95 -0.15 10.88
C LYS A 153 2.46 -0.04 10.62
N VAL A 154 1.97 -0.82 9.66
CA VAL A 154 0.58 -0.76 9.24
C VAL A 154 -0.07 -2.12 9.43
N THR A 155 -1.29 -2.11 9.96
CA THR A 155 -2.11 -3.30 10.11
C THR A 155 -3.09 -3.35 8.95
N ALA A 156 -3.10 -4.47 8.21
CA ALA A 156 -4.06 -4.64 7.13
C ALA A 156 -5.51 -4.58 7.63
N ARG A 157 -6.38 -4.02 6.79
CA ARG A 157 -7.82 -3.98 7.04
C ARG A 157 -8.45 -5.31 6.67
N LYS A 158 -9.65 -5.57 7.21
CA LYS A 158 -10.43 -6.74 6.82
C LYS A 158 -10.80 -6.63 5.33
N VAL A 159 -10.42 -7.62 4.54
CA VAL A 159 -10.76 -7.74 3.13
C VAL A 159 -12.21 -8.21 3.05
N LYS A 160 -13.09 -7.32 2.57
CA LYS A 160 -14.49 -7.66 2.30
C LYS A 160 -14.54 -8.50 1.02
N GLY A 161 -15.48 -9.44 0.94
CA GLY A 161 -15.64 -10.26 -0.26
C GLY A 161 -14.62 -11.40 -0.42
N ARG A 162 -13.71 -11.61 0.55
CA ARG A 162 -12.84 -12.80 0.57
C ARG A 162 -13.21 -13.80 1.66
N VAL A 163 -13.25 -15.07 1.29
CA VAL A 163 -13.45 -16.19 2.20
C VAL A 163 -12.32 -17.20 2.08
N ILE A 164 -11.89 -17.75 3.21
CA ILE A 164 -10.91 -18.83 3.28
C ILE A 164 -11.62 -20.07 3.80
N ILE A 165 -11.45 -21.17 3.09
CA ILE A 165 -12.23 -22.38 3.26
C ILE A 165 -11.26 -23.55 3.41
N THR A 166 -11.55 -24.49 4.29
CA THR A 166 -10.82 -25.77 4.36
C THR A 166 -11.73 -26.90 4.81
N ARG A 167 -11.41 -28.14 4.44
CA ARG A 167 -12.04 -29.36 4.97
C ARG A 167 -11.24 -29.96 6.14
N SER A 168 -10.04 -29.45 6.43
CA SER A 168 -9.17 -29.98 7.47
C SER A 168 -9.32 -29.19 8.76
N GLU A 169 -9.75 -29.85 9.84
CA GLU A 169 -9.80 -29.25 11.18
C GLU A 169 -8.43 -28.73 11.63
N VAL A 170 -7.36 -29.42 11.24
CA VAL A 170 -5.97 -29.03 11.55
C VAL A 170 -5.61 -27.72 10.86
N GLU A 171 -5.94 -27.57 9.58
CA GLU A 171 -5.68 -26.32 8.85
C GLU A 171 -6.56 -25.18 9.35
N TYR A 172 -7.82 -25.45 9.69
CA TYR A 172 -8.72 -24.45 10.27
C TYR A 172 -8.18 -23.91 11.61
N ALA A 173 -7.66 -24.78 12.47
CA ALA A 173 -7.03 -24.37 13.72
C ALA A 173 -5.78 -23.50 13.47
N LYS A 174 -4.92 -23.88 12.50
CA LYS A 174 -3.75 -23.08 12.12
C LYS A 174 -4.12 -21.71 11.58
N LEU A 175 -5.16 -21.61 10.75
CA LEU A 175 -5.68 -20.33 10.21
C LEU A 175 -6.10 -19.38 11.33
N ARG A 176 -6.80 -19.91 12.35
CA ARG A 176 -7.19 -19.15 13.55
C ARG A 176 -6.00 -18.73 14.39
N GLU A 177 -5.05 -19.63 14.63
CA GLU A 177 -3.84 -19.33 15.41
C GLU A 177 -2.99 -18.25 14.74
N ALA A 178 -2.86 -18.31 13.40
CA ALA A 178 -2.19 -17.28 12.61
C ALA A 178 -2.95 -15.94 12.55
N GLY A 179 -4.19 -15.88 13.06
CA GLY A 179 -5.01 -14.68 13.11
C GLY A 179 -5.57 -14.25 11.75
N VAL A 180 -5.75 -15.19 10.82
CA VAL A 180 -6.28 -14.94 9.47
C VAL A 180 -7.73 -14.44 9.52
N ASP A 181 -8.48 -14.85 10.53
CA ASP A 181 -9.85 -14.43 10.81
C ASP A 181 -10.02 -12.93 11.14
N LYS A 182 -8.91 -12.25 11.46
CA LYS A 182 -8.88 -10.78 11.58
C LYS A 182 -9.02 -10.08 10.23
N TYR A 183 -8.62 -10.76 9.15
CA TYR A 183 -8.53 -10.17 7.81
C TYR A 183 -9.62 -10.70 6.87
N CYS A 184 -10.02 -11.97 6.99
CA CYS A 184 -10.99 -12.60 6.09
C CYS A 184 -11.99 -13.47 6.88
N SER A 185 -13.10 -13.85 6.25
CA SER A 185 -13.96 -14.90 6.80
C SER A 185 -13.26 -16.26 6.65
N VAL A 186 -13.32 -17.13 7.65
CA VAL A 186 -12.70 -18.47 7.61
C VAL A 186 -13.76 -19.52 7.95
N PHE A 187 -13.94 -20.53 7.10
CA PHE A 187 -14.88 -21.62 7.31
C PHE A 187 -14.21 -22.99 7.25
N LEU A 188 -14.70 -23.89 8.09
CA LEU A 188 -14.46 -25.33 8.01
C LEU A 188 -15.69 -25.98 7.37
N ILE A 189 -15.50 -26.65 6.24
CA ILE A 189 -16.56 -27.37 5.54
C ILE A 189 -16.63 -28.80 6.05
N GLY A 190 -17.83 -29.24 6.44
CA GLY A 190 -18.10 -30.61 6.89
C GLY A 190 -18.17 -31.63 5.75
N GLU A 191 -18.13 -32.92 6.08
CA GLU A 191 -18.33 -33.99 5.09
C GLU A 191 -19.74 -33.90 4.48
N GLY A 192 -19.81 -33.82 3.14
CA GLY A 192 -21.07 -33.76 2.38
C GLY A 192 -21.55 -32.34 2.03
N GLU A 193 -20.94 -31.30 2.58
CA GLU A 193 -21.20 -29.91 2.17
C GLU A 193 -20.43 -29.56 0.88
N LYS A 194 -21.08 -28.81 -0.02
CA LYS A 194 -20.49 -28.40 -1.29
C LYS A 194 -19.71 -27.11 -1.12
N VAL A 195 -18.51 -27.04 -1.69
CA VAL A 195 -17.68 -25.81 -1.64
C VAL A 195 -18.42 -24.66 -2.33
N LYS A 196 -19.11 -24.96 -3.44
CA LYS A 196 -19.87 -23.98 -4.22
C LYS A 196 -20.81 -23.11 -3.38
N ASP A 197 -21.50 -23.68 -2.39
CA ASP A 197 -22.47 -22.97 -1.55
C ASP A 197 -21.82 -21.84 -0.72
N TYR A 198 -20.53 -21.98 -0.42
CA TYR A 198 -19.75 -20.97 0.30
C TYR A 198 -19.08 -19.96 -0.64
N VAL A 199 -18.89 -20.31 -1.91
CA VAL A 199 -18.18 -19.49 -2.90
C VAL A 199 -19.10 -18.43 -3.52
N GLU A 200 -20.39 -18.75 -3.75
CA GLU A 200 -21.34 -17.85 -4.45
C GLU A 200 -21.55 -16.49 -3.75
N GLY A 201 -21.28 -16.39 -2.45
CA GLY A 201 -21.45 -15.14 -1.67
C GLY A 201 -20.22 -14.23 -1.59
N TYR A 202 -19.12 -14.58 -2.26
CA TYR A 202 -17.83 -13.90 -2.11
C TYR A 202 -17.19 -13.60 -3.48
N ASP A 203 -16.48 -12.48 -3.56
CA ASP A 203 -15.72 -12.07 -4.76
C ASP A 203 -14.53 -13.01 -5.01
N LEU A 204 -13.92 -13.55 -3.95
CA LEU A 204 -12.83 -14.53 -4.04
C LEU A 204 -12.91 -15.54 -2.88
N ALA A 205 -12.91 -16.82 -3.22
CA ALA A 205 -12.75 -17.91 -2.28
C ALA A 205 -11.36 -18.53 -2.38
N VAL A 206 -10.73 -18.78 -1.24
CA VAL A 206 -9.42 -19.42 -1.14
C VAL A 206 -9.58 -20.74 -0.41
N PHE A 207 -9.39 -21.85 -1.09
CA PHE A 207 -9.43 -23.17 -0.47
C PHE A 207 -8.04 -23.61 -0.05
N VAL A 208 -7.89 -23.93 1.24
CA VAL A 208 -6.64 -24.44 1.81
C VAL A 208 -6.70 -25.97 1.88
N GLY A 209 -5.91 -26.62 1.03
CA GLY A 209 -5.89 -28.07 0.86
C GLY A 209 -6.17 -28.47 -0.59
N ASP A 210 -6.66 -29.69 -0.80
CA ASP A 210 -7.07 -30.18 -2.11
C ASP A 210 -8.60 -30.09 -2.25
N VAL A 211 -9.06 -29.37 -3.27
CA VAL A 211 -10.49 -29.16 -3.57
C VAL A 211 -11.11 -30.43 -4.17
N GLY A 212 -10.31 -31.29 -4.80
CA GLY A 212 -10.79 -32.34 -5.72
C GLY A 212 -11.24 -31.78 -7.07
N ASP A 213 -11.66 -32.66 -7.99
CA ASP A 213 -11.96 -32.29 -9.39
C ASP A 213 -13.36 -31.65 -9.60
N GLU A 214 -14.26 -31.71 -8.61
CA GLU A 214 -15.70 -31.42 -8.81
C GLU A 214 -16.18 -30.01 -8.42
N ASP A 215 -15.33 -29.17 -7.82
CA ASP A 215 -15.74 -27.90 -7.18
C ASP A 215 -15.11 -26.63 -7.80
N TYR A 216 -14.59 -26.69 -9.03
CA TYR A 216 -13.99 -25.52 -9.70
C TYR A 216 -15.02 -24.46 -10.08
N THR A 217 -14.78 -23.24 -9.61
CA THR A 217 -15.51 -22.01 -9.96
C THR A 217 -14.51 -20.92 -10.28
N ASP A 218 -14.89 -19.93 -11.10
CA ASP A 218 -13.95 -18.90 -11.60
C ASP A 218 -13.33 -18.04 -10.48
N ASN A 219 -14.03 -17.90 -9.35
CA ASN A 219 -13.60 -17.15 -8.18
C ASN A 219 -13.02 -18.04 -7.06
N LEU A 220 -12.63 -19.28 -7.36
CA LEU A 220 -12.00 -20.19 -6.39
C LEU A 220 -10.52 -20.41 -6.72
N ILE A 221 -9.66 -20.12 -5.75
CA ILE A 221 -8.22 -20.43 -5.82
C ILE A 221 -7.83 -21.47 -4.77
N THR A 222 -6.91 -22.36 -5.12
CA THR A 222 -6.44 -23.42 -4.23
C THR A 222 -5.03 -23.11 -3.73
N VAL A 223 -4.84 -23.19 -2.41
CA VAL A 223 -3.55 -23.01 -1.75
C VAL A 223 -3.18 -24.30 -1.03
N ALA A 224 -1.99 -24.82 -1.33
CA ALA A 224 -1.50 -26.03 -0.70
C ALA A 224 -1.25 -25.85 0.81
N GLY A 225 -1.13 -26.97 1.53
CA GLY A 225 -0.69 -26.96 2.91
C GLY A 225 0.70 -26.33 3.07
N GLY A 226 1.00 -25.80 4.27
CA GLY A 226 2.27 -25.12 4.53
C GLY A 226 2.32 -23.65 4.06
N TRP A 227 1.14 -23.08 3.80
CA TRP A 227 0.94 -21.67 3.51
C TRP A 227 1.47 -20.76 4.63
N LYS A 228 1.83 -19.54 4.26
CA LYS A 228 2.05 -18.41 5.15
C LYS A 228 0.87 -17.45 5.06
N ILE A 229 0.75 -16.58 6.07
CA ILE A 229 -0.30 -15.56 6.07
C ILE A 229 -0.23 -14.64 4.83
N GLU A 230 0.97 -14.37 4.32
CA GLU A 230 1.21 -13.57 3.11
C GLU A 230 0.71 -14.23 1.82
N ASP A 231 0.55 -15.56 1.81
CA ASP A 231 0.00 -16.29 0.65
C ASP A 231 -1.54 -16.19 0.60
N LEU A 232 -2.18 -16.02 1.76
CA LEU A 232 -3.65 -15.93 1.88
C LEU A 232 -4.16 -14.49 1.93
N VAL A 233 -3.36 -13.61 2.55
CA VAL A 233 -3.66 -12.20 2.76
C VAL A 233 -2.43 -11.37 2.36
N PRO A 234 -2.09 -11.33 1.05
CA PRO A 234 -0.93 -10.58 0.55
C PRO A 234 -1.01 -9.09 0.88
N GLU A 235 -2.20 -8.56 1.14
CA GLU A 235 -2.45 -7.18 1.55
C GLU A 235 -1.70 -6.81 2.84
N THR A 236 -1.42 -7.78 3.71
CA THR A 236 -0.60 -7.57 4.92
C THR A 236 0.82 -7.08 4.58
N VAL A 237 1.39 -7.58 3.49
CA VAL A 237 2.73 -7.21 3.02
C VAL A 237 2.64 -6.02 2.05
N ILE A 238 1.69 -6.06 1.11
CA ILE A 238 1.54 -5.01 0.10
C ILE A 238 1.25 -3.66 0.76
N LEU A 239 0.37 -3.61 1.75
CA LEU A 239 0.01 -2.36 2.42
C LEU A 239 1.20 -1.74 3.16
N PHE A 240 2.08 -2.56 3.75
CA PHE A 240 3.32 -2.06 4.36
C PHE A 240 4.17 -1.33 3.32
N TYR A 241 4.37 -1.90 2.13
CA TYR A 241 5.16 -1.27 1.08
C TYR A 241 4.45 -0.08 0.43
N ALA A 242 3.13 -0.11 0.29
CA ALA A 242 2.33 0.99 -0.25
C ALA A 242 2.42 2.24 0.65
N GLU A 243 2.22 2.07 1.96
CA GLU A 243 2.27 3.17 2.94
C GLU A 243 3.70 3.73 3.07
N ASN A 244 4.70 2.87 2.85
CA ASN A 244 6.10 3.26 2.87
C ASN A 244 6.70 3.52 1.48
N TYR A 245 5.87 3.63 0.44
CA TYR A 245 6.32 3.62 -0.96
C TYR A 245 7.38 4.69 -1.23
N ARG A 246 7.08 5.92 -0.84
CA ARG A 246 7.97 7.07 -1.03
C ARG A 246 9.29 6.93 -0.26
N THR A 247 9.26 6.29 0.90
CA THR A 247 10.46 6.03 1.70
C THR A 247 11.33 4.98 1.03
N VAL A 248 10.74 3.87 0.55
CA VAL A 248 11.47 2.81 -0.14
C VAL A 248 12.07 3.31 -1.45
N GLU A 249 11.30 4.07 -2.23
CA GLU A 249 11.79 4.72 -3.45
C GLU A 249 12.98 5.65 -3.15
N ALA A 250 12.87 6.47 -2.10
CA ALA A 250 13.94 7.37 -1.68
C ALA A 250 15.21 6.62 -1.24
N ILE A 251 15.08 5.48 -0.55
CA ILE A 251 16.21 4.61 -0.19
C ILE A 251 16.90 4.09 -1.45
N CYS A 252 16.14 3.63 -2.44
CA CYS A 252 16.68 3.16 -3.71
C CYS A 252 17.40 4.30 -4.45
N ASP A 253 16.81 5.49 -4.51
CA ASP A 253 17.40 6.67 -5.14
C ASP A 253 18.71 7.08 -4.46
N LEU A 254 18.76 7.07 -3.13
CA LEU A 254 19.97 7.35 -2.37
C LEU A 254 21.06 6.32 -2.63
N ALA A 255 20.71 5.04 -2.65
CA ALA A 255 21.67 3.99 -2.92
C ALA A 255 22.30 4.17 -4.30
N ASP A 256 21.49 4.40 -5.34
CA ASP A 256 21.99 4.65 -6.70
C ASP A 256 22.95 5.85 -6.74
N VAL A 257 22.59 6.95 -6.07
CA VAL A 257 23.45 8.15 -6.03
C VAL A 257 24.73 7.91 -5.22
N VAL A 258 24.68 7.21 -4.10
CA VAL A 258 25.84 6.90 -3.25
C VAL A 258 26.92 6.16 -4.04
N PHE A 259 26.55 5.29 -4.99
CA PHE A 259 27.52 4.61 -5.86
C PHE A 259 28.13 5.51 -6.94
N THR A 260 27.53 6.67 -7.25
CA THR A 260 28.07 7.64 -8.23
C THR A 260 29.01 8.68 -7.62
N LEU A 261 29.02 8.82 -6.30
CA LEU A 261 29.84 9.79 -5.60
C LEU A 261 31.35 9.46 -5.70
N PRO A 262 32.24 10.44 -5.51
CA PRO A 262 33.67 10.19 -5.37
C PRO A 262 34.00 9.17 -4.28
N GLY A 263 35.12 8.46 -4.44
CA GLY A 263 35.63 7.51 -3.44
C GLY A 263 35.98 8.21 -2.13
N ALA A 264 35.57 7.61 -1.02
CA ALA A 264 35.77 8.10 0.33
C ALA A 264 35.70 6.91 1.28
N LYS A 265 36.64 6.79 2.22
CA LYS A 265 36.78 5.68 3.16
C LYS A 265 35.47 5.36 3.88
N HIS A 266 34.80 6.37 4.47
CA HIS A 266 33.55 6.14 5.19
C HIS A 266 32.36 5.87 4.25
N LEU A 267 32.43 6.38 3.01
CA LEU A 267 31.42 6.10 1.99
C LEU A 267 31.56 4.68 1.43
N ASP A 268 32.79 4.17 1.33
CA ASP A 268 33.08 2.81 0.88
C ASP A 268 32.61 1.77 1.90
N VAL A 269 32.69 2.08 3.20
CA VAL A 269 32.03 1.27 4.24
C VAL A 269 30.52 1.21 4.02
N LEU A 270 29.86 2.37 3.82
CA LEU A 270 28.42 2.41 3.53
C LEU A 270 28.07 1.62 2.26
N ARG A 271 28.86 1.75 1.19
CA ARG A 271 28.68 1.00 -0.05
C ARG A 271 28.80 -0.51 0.16
N GLY A 272 29.70 -0.95 1.06
CA GLY A 272 29.87 -2.36 1.40
C GLY A 272 28.69 -2.95 2.18
N GLU A 273 27.97 -2.14 2.94
CA GLU A 273 26.76 -2.54 3.67
C GLU A 273 25.51 -2.58 2.78
N LEU A 274 25.51 -1.83 1.66
CA LEU A 274 24.38 -1.76 0.75
C LEU A 274 24.37 -2.92 -0.27
N ASN A 275 23.30 -3.71 -0.24
CA ASN A 275 23.07 -4.74 -1.26
C ASN A 275 22.36 -4.12 -2.48
N ARG A 276 23.14 -3.72 -3.48
CA ARG A 276 22.62 -3.08 -4.71
C ARG A 276 21.63 -3.95 -5.47
N GLU A 277 21.88 -5.25 -5.58
CA GLU A 277 20.98 -6.14 -6.32
C GLU A 277 19.67 -6.38 -5.57
N ALA A 278 19.71 -6.43 -4.23
CA ALA A 278 18.48 -6.45 -3.45
C ALA A 278 17.68 -5.16 -3.63
N LEU A 279 18.31 -3.99 -3.58
CA LEU A 279 17.62 -2.71 -3.74
C LEU A 279 17.06 -2.52 -5.16
N ARG A 280 17.77 -2.99 -6.19
CA ARG A 280 17.24 -3.01 -7.56
C ARG A 280 15.97 -3.86 -7.66
N ARG A 281 15.98 -5.06 -7.07
CA ARG A 281 14.81 -5.95 -7.01
C ARG A 281 13.66 -5.33 -6.21
N VAL A 282 13.95 -4.66 -5.10
CA VAL A 282 12.93 -3.94 -4.32
C VAL A 282 12.30 -2.82 -5.16
N ARG A 283 13.09 -2.02 -5.88
CA ARG A 283 12.59 -0.98 -6.78
C ARG A 283 11.69 -1.56 -7.87
N GLU A 284 12.09 -2.69 -8.46
CA GLU A 284 11.32 -3.39 -9.48
C GLU A 284 9.98 -3.91 -8.93
N LEU A 285 9.98 -4.54 -7.76
CA LEU A 285 8.79 -5.10 -7.13
C LEU A 285 7.82 -4.02 -6.65
N ILE A 286 8.34 -2.96 -6.02
CA ILE A 286 7.48 -1.86 -5.56
C ILE A 286 6.89 -1.09 -6.74
N GLY A 287 7.58 -1.04 -7.88
CA GLY A 287 7.03 -0.49 -9.13
C GLY A 287 5.81 -1.24 -9.67
N LYS A 288 5.53 -2.47 -9.18
CA LYS A 288 4.33 -3.24 -9.54
C LYS A 288 3.09 -2.86 -8.72
N ILE A 289 3.25 -2.04 -7.68
CA ILE A 289 2.15 -1.56 -6.85
C ILE A 289 2.07 -0.05 -6.89
N THR A 290 0.89 0.48 -6.57
CA THR A 290 0.63 1.91 -6.37
C THR A 290 0.86 2.30 -4.92
N VAL A 291 0.78 3.60 -4.61
CA VAL A 291 0.90 4.09 -3.23
C VAL A 291 -0.32 3.70 -2.38
N GLU A 292 -1.42 3.31 -3.02
CA GLU A 292 -2.62 2.78 -2.41
C GLU A 292 -2.58 1.24 -2.21
N GLY A 293 -1.55 0.58 -2.74
CA GLY A 293 -1.39 -0.88 -2.65
C GLY A 293 -2.16 -1.66 -3.71
N GLU A 294 -2.69 -0.99 -4.72
CA GLU A 294 -3.25 -1.66 -5.91
C GLU A 294 -2.16 -2.06 -6.89
N VAL A 295 -2.44 -3.02 -7.76
CA VAL A 295 -1.55 -3.38 -8.88
C VAL A 295 -1.41 -2.17 -9.83
N ALA A 296 -0.17 -1.80 -10.15
CA ALA A 296 0.12 -0.68 -11.04
C ALA A 296 -0.28 -0.97 -12.49
N ARG A 297 -0.60 0.07 -13.26
CA ARG A 297 -0.84 -0.07 -14.72
C ARG A 297 0.40 -0.62 -15.42
N GLY A 298 0.19 -1.46 -16.42
CA GLY A 298 1.21 -2.15 -17.22
C GLY A 298 1.73 -3.44 -16.60
N VAL A 299 1.30 -3.80 -15.38
CA VAL A 299 1.66 -5.07 -14.72
C VAL A 299 0.77 -6.20 -15.21
N ASP A 300 -0.53 -5.94 -15.32
CA ASP A 300 -1.54 -6.90 -15.75
C ASP A 300 -2.41 -6.25 -16.85
N PRO A 301 -2.22 -6.66 -18.12
CA PRO A 301 -2.98 -6.13 -19.24
C PRO A 301 -4.49 -6.39 -19.14
N GLU A 302 -4.91 -7.47 -18.48
CA GLU A 302 -6.31 -7.81 -18.33
C GLU A 302 -6.98 -6.93 -17.27
N LEU A 303 -6.32 -6.72 -16.13
CA LEU A 303 -6.79 -5.77 -15.12
C LEU A 303 -6.88 -4.35 -15.69
N ASP A 304 -5.91 -3.94 -16.50
CA ASP A 304 -5.93 -2.63 -17.16
C ASP A 304 -7.09 -2.51 -18.14
N ARG A 305 -7.40 -3.57 -18.89
CA ARG A 305 -8.59 -3.64 -19.76
C ARG A 305 -9.88 -3.44 -18.96
N TYR A 306 -10.05 -4.11 -17.83
CA TYR A 306 -11.24 -3.94 -16.98
C TYR A 306 -11.32 -2.53 -16.37
N ARG A 307 -10.20 -1.96 -15.95
CA ARG A 307 -10.16 -0.57 -15.45
C ARG A 307 -10.55 0.44 -16.52
N ASP A 308 -10.10 0.25 -17.76
CA ASP A 308 -10.45 1.09 -18.89
C ASP A 308 -11.94 0.93 -19.26
N ALA A 309 -12.46 -0.29 -19.21
CA ALA A 309 -13.89 -0.55 -19.39
C ALA A 309 -14.74 0.17 -18.32
N LEU A 310 -14.38 0.06 -17.04
CA LEU A 310 -15.07 0.75 -15.94
C LEU A 310 -15.04 2.28 -16.09
N GLN A 311 -13.92 2.85 -16.54
CA GLN A 311 -13.84 4.29 -16.79
C GLN A 311 -14.75 4.74 -17.94
N LYS A 312 -14.89 3.92 -18.98
CA LYS A 312 -15.72 4.21 -20.16
C LYS A 312 -17.19 3.82 -19.99
N LEU A 313 -17.54 3.11 -18.92
CA LEU A 313 -18.86 2.51 -18.73
C LEU A 313 -20.00 3.50 -18.94
N ASN A 314 -19.98 4.64 -18.25
CA ASN A 314 -21.06 5.63 -18.32
C ASN A 314 -21.18 6.27 -19.70
N GLU A 315 -20.05 6.55 -20.37
CA GLU A 315 -20.03 7.11 -21.72
C GLU A 315 -20.56 6.11 -22.74
N ALA A 316 -20.15 4.85 -22.63
CA ALA A 316 -20.61 3.77 -23.49
C ALA A 316 -22.12 3.50 -23.31
N VAL A 317 -22.63 3.53 -22.06
CA VAL A 317 -24.07 3.38 -21.80
C VAL A 317 -24.85 4.50 -22.49
N ALA A 318 -24.42 5.76 -22.32
CA ALA A 318 -25.11 6.91 -22.91
C ALA A 318 -25.07 6.90 -24.44
N GLU A 319 -23.94 6.52 -25.05
CA GLU A 319 -23.81 6.42 -26.50
C GLU A 319 -24.73 5.33 -27.07
N VAL A 320 -24.72 4.14 -26.45
CA VAL A 320 -25.53 3.01 -26.91
C VAL A 320 -27.01 3.27 -26.67
N GLU A 321 -27.40 3.86 -25.53
CA GLU A 321 -28.78 4.25 -25.27
C GLU A 321 -29.30 5.22 -26.34
N ALA A 322 -28.54 6.26 -26.67
CA ALA A 322 -28.89 7.21 -27.71
C ALA A 322 -29.03 6.52 -29.08
N TRP A 323 -28.09 5.63 -29.40
CA TRP A 323 -28.10 4.87 -30.65
C TRP A 323 -29.29 3.91 -30.75
N VAL A 324 -29.60 3.16 -29.69
CA VAL A 324 -30.75 2.24 -29.64
C VAL A 324 -32.05 3.02 -29.82
N ASN A 325 -32.23 4.12 -29.08
CA ASN A 325 -33.42 4.96 -29.19
C ASN A 325 -33.62 5.54 -30.60
N GLU A 326 -32.56 6.04 -31.23
CA GLU A 326 -32.63 6.59 -32.59
C GLU A 326 -32.88 5.51 -33.64
N THR A 327 -32.29 4.33 -33.46
CA THR A 327 -32.45 3.19 -34.37
C THR A 327 -33.85 2.60 -34.28
N ILE A 328 -34.40 2.47 -33.08
CA ILE A 328 -35.80 2.04 -32.87
C ILE A 328 -36.74 3.05 -33.52
N ARG A 329 -36.57 4.36 -33.29
CA ARG A 329 -37.39 5.41 -33.94
C ARG A 329 -37.34 5.31 -35.46
N SER A 330 -36.14 5.14 -36.02
CA SER A 330 -35.94 5.04 -37.47
C SER A 330 -36.61 3.78 -38.05
N ARG A 331 -36.38 2.60 -37.44
CA ARG A 331 -36.97 1.33 -37.89
C ARG A 331 -38.49 1.29 -37.74
N LEU A 332 -39.03 1.93 -36.71
CA LEU A 332 -40.48 2.06 -36.52
C LEU A 332 -41.10 3.01 -37.55
N ALA A 333 -40.47 4.16 -37.84
CA ALA A 333 -40.94 5.07 -38.88
C ALA A 333 -40.94 4.41 -40.28
N GLU A 334 -39.94 3.58 -40.59
CA GLU A 334 -39.90 2.79 -41.83
C GLU A 334 -40.97 1.67 -41.84
N SER A 335 -41.31 1.11 -40.67
CA SER A 335 -42.32 0.04 -40.52
C SER A 335 -43.76 0.58 -40.47
N GLU A 336 -43.96 1.82 -40.04
CA GLU A 336 -45.23 2.56 -40.13
C GLU A 336 -45.73 2.70 -41.58
N ALA A 337 -44.83 2.63 -42.57
CA ALA A 337 -45.22 2.56 -43.97
C ALA A 337 -45.93 1.24 -44.34
N LYS A 338 -45.86 0.20 -43.49
CA LYS A 338 -46.50 -1.12 -43.65
C LYS A 338 -47.59 -1.42 -42.60
N LEU A 339 -47.50 -0.87 -41.39
CA LEU A 339 -48.47 -1.03 -40.31
C LEU A 339 -49.36 0.22 -40.20
N ARG A 340 -50.69 0.04 -40.23
CA ARG A 340 -51.67 1.15 -40.16
C ARG A 340 -51.43 2.00 -38.90
N GLY A 341 -50.86 3.21 -39.08
CA GLY A 341 -50.44 4.14 -38.01
C GLY A 341 -51.49 4.53 -36.96
N GLU A 342 -52.78 4.22 -37.15
CA GLU A 342 -53.82 4.45 -36.15
C GLU A 342 -53.75 3.51 -34.94
N GLN A 343 -53.18 2.29 -35.08
CA GLN A 343 -53.14 1.33 -33.96
C GLN A 343 -52.02 1.62 -32.96
N ILE A 344 -50.85 2.05 -33.42
CA ILE A 344 -49.69 2.32 -32.56
C ILE A 344 -49.91 3.59 -31.72
N ILE A 345 -50.51 4.64 -32.31
CA ILE A 345 -50.84 5.87 -31.59
C ILE A 345 -51.90 5.62 -30.51
N ARG A 346 -52.93 4.80 -30.78
CA ARG A 346 -53.92 4.43 -29.76
C ARG A 346 -53.32 3.70 -28.57
N ILE A 347 -52.37 2.78 -28.80
CA ILE A 347 -51.68 2.05 -27.73
C ILE A 347 -50.83 3.01 -26.88
N LEU A 348 -50.13 3.97 -27.52
CA LEU A 348 -49.36 5.02 -26.83
C LEU A 348 -50.23 6.02 -26.05
N GLU A 349 -51.42 6.36 -26.56
CA GLU A 349 -52.39 7.22 -25.88
C GLU A 349 -53.10 6.51 -24.71
N GLU A 350 -53.46 5.23 -24.87
CA GLU A 350 -54.02 4.41 -23.78
C GLU A 350 -52.97 4.12 -22.70
N ALA A 351 -51.69 3.95 -23.08
CA ALA A 351 -50.57 3.80 -22.15
C ALA A 351 -50.29 5.05 -21.31
N ARG A 352 -50.55 6.25 -21.85
CA ARG A 352 -50.45 7.51 -21.11
C ARG A 352 -51.62 7.74 -20.14
N GLY A 353 -52.77 7.10 -20.37
CA GLY A 353 -54.01 7.31 -19.59
C GLY A 353 -54.17 6.36 -18.39
N ALA A 354 -53.52 5.20 -18.40
CA ALA A 354 -53.53 4.25 -17.30
C ALA A 354 -52.13 4.15 -16.68
N THR A 355 -52.04 4.07 -15.36
CA THR A 355 -50.81 3.72 -14.62
C THR A 355 -50.44 2.26 -14.95
N LEU A 356 -49.97 2.01 -16.16
CA LEU A 356 -49.57 0.71 -16.63
C LEU A 356 -48.20 0.40 -16.05
N GLU A 357 -48.11 -0.73 -15.36
CA GLU A 357 -46.84 -1.37 -15.04
C GLU A 357 -46.11 -1.66 -16.36
N ALA A 358 -44.83 -1.27 -16.47
CA ALA A 358 -44.02 -1.41 -17.68
C ALA A 358 -44.10 -2.82 -18.32
N GLY A 359 -44.19 -3.86 -17.50
CA GLY A 359 -44.32 -5.26 -17.94
C GLY A 359 -45.60 -5.62 -18.71
N LYS A 360 -46.61 -4.73 -18.78
CA LYS A 360 -47.83 -4.95 -19.58
C LYS A 360 -47.78 -4.29 -20.97
N LEU A 361 -46.82 -3.43 -21.27
CA LEU A 361 -46.73 -2.76 -22.58
C LEU A 361 -46.35 -3.73 -23.70
N ARG A 362 -45.49 -4.71 -23.40
CA ARG A 362 -45.02 -5.72 -24.36
C ARG A 362 -46.14 -6.57 -24.94
N SER A 363 -47.22 -6.82 -24.18
CA SER A 363 -48.36 -7.62 -24.64
C SER A 363 -49.34 -6.88 -25.54
N TYR A 364 -49.23 -5.54 -25.63
CA TYR A 364 -50.03 -4.73 -26.55
C TYR A 364 -49.28 -4.36 -27.84
N LEU A 365 -47.96 -4.57 -27.88
CA LEU A 365 -47.17 -4.30 -29.09
C LEU A 365 -47.40 -5.39 -30.15
N PRO A 366 -47.53 -5.04 -31.44
CA PRO A 366 -47.52 -6.02 -32.51
C PRO A 366 -46.24 -6.87 -32.47
N PRO A 367 -46.31 -8.18 -32.79
CA PRO A 367 -45.13 -9.05 -32.79
C PRO A 367 -43.97 -8.50 -33.63
N GLU A 368 -44.28 -7.82 -34.75
CA GLU A 368 -43.26 -7.22 -35.62
C GLU A 368 -42.52 -6.05 -34.93
N VAL A 369 -43.19 -5.31 -34.03
CA VAL A 369 -42.59 -4.20 -33.27
C VAL A 369 -41.70 -4.73 -32.15
N ASP A 370 -42.18 -5.75 -31.43
CA ASP A 370 -41.42 -6.39 -30.36
C ASP A 370 -40.15 -7.08 -30.90
N GLU A 371 -40.21 -7.71 -32.08
CA GLU A 371 -39.05 -8.29 -32.76
C GLU A 371 -38.02 -7.21 -33.14
N VAL A 372 -38.48 -6.06 -33.64
CA VAL A 372 -37.60 -4.93 -33.99
C VAL A 372 -36.90 -4.36 -32.75
N ILE A 373 -37.62 -4.17 -31.64
CA ILE A 373 -37.07 -3.66 -30.39
C ILE A 373 -36.03 -4.66 -29.85
N THR A 374 -36.43 -5.93 -29.69
CA THR A 374 -35.55 -6.98 -29.13
C THR A 374 -34.27 -7.12 -29.96
N ARG A 375 -34.39 -7.16 -31.30
CA ARG A 375 -33.20 -7.24 -32.18
C ARG A 375 -32.29 -6.02 -32.03
N THR A 376 -32.87 -4.82 -31.91
CA THR A 376 -32.08 -3.59 -31.79
C THR A 376 -31.39 -3.48 -30.42
N ILE A 377 -32.03 -3.98 -29.35
CA ILE A 377 -31.41 -4.08 -28.02
C ILE A 377 -30.23 -5.05 -28.07
N THR A 378 -30.40 -6.25 -28.65
CA THR A 378 -29.29 -7.22 -28.80
C THR A 378 -28.14 -6.66 -29.67
N GLU A 379 -28.44 -5.88 -30.72
CA GLU A 379 -27.42 -5.16 -31.49
C GLU A 379 -26.71 -4.09 -30.64
N GLY A 380 -27.46 -3.36 -29.80
CA GLY A 380 -26.94 -2.39 -28.85
C GLY A 380 -26.01 -3.02 -27.81
N GLU A 381 -26.38 -4.17 -27.24
CA GLU A 381 -25.55 -4.93 -26.29
C GLU A 381 -24.23 -5.38 -26.92
N LYS A 382 -24.24 -5.82 -28.18
CA LYS A 382 -23.01 -6.15 -28.91
C LYS A 382 -22.11 -4.93 -29.10
N ARG A 383 -22.71 -3.81 -29.51
CA ARG A 383 -21.98 -2.53 -29.67
C ARG A 383 -21.41 -2.04 -28.35
N PHE A 384 -22.15 -2.21 -27.26
CA PHE A 384 -21.72 -1.89 -25.91
C PHE A 384 -20.50 -2.74 -25.50
N CYS A 385 -20.52 -4.04 -25.81
CA CYS A 385 -19.39 -4.92 -25.53
C CYS A 385 -18.15 -4.55 -26.33
N GLU A 386 -18.31 -4.22 -27.61
CA GLU A 386 -17.20 -3.72 -28.46
C GLU A 386 -16.63 -2.41 -27.92
N ALA A 387 -17.48 -1.48 -27.46
CA ALA A 387 -17.07 -0.21 -26.89
C ALA A 387 -16.27 -0.37 -25.59
N LEU A 388 -16.64 -1.36 -24.76
CA LEU A 388 -15.96 -1.67 -23.50
C LEU A 388 -14.75 -2.60 -23.68
N GLY A 389 -14.60 -3.25 -24.83
CA GLY A 389 -13.54 -4.24 -25.07
C GLY A 389 -13.68 -5.48 -24.19
N VAL A 390 -14.92 -5.86 -23.87
CA VAL A 390 -15.23 -7.09 -23.11
C VAL A 390 -15.46 -8.27 -24.05
N ASN A 391 -15.15 -9.48 -23.58
CA ASN A 391 -15.29 -10.71 -24.36
C ASN A 391 -16.74 -11.21 -24.36
N GLU A 392 -17.10 -12.08 -25.31
CA GLU A 392 -18.45 -12.67 -25.37
C GLU A 392 -18.86 -13.44 -24.10
N LYS A 393 -17.90 -14.04 -23.37
CA LYS A 393 -18.17 -14.69 -22.08
C LYS A 393 -18.46 -13.70 -20.95
N GLU A 394 -17.93 -12.49 -21.04
CA GLU A 394 -18.12 -11.42 -20.07
C GLU A 394 -19.42 -10.65 -20.33
N LEU A 395 -20.06 -10.87 -21.49
CA LEU A 395 -21.35 -10.31 -21.87
C LEU A 395 -22.45 -10.67 -20.86
N LEU A 396 -22.34 -11.85 -20.25
CA LEU A 396 -23.19 -12.31 -19.14
C LEU A 396 -23.16 -11.36 -17.94
N TRP A 397 -22.06 -10.63 -17.70
CA TRP A 397 -22.00 -9.64 -16.60
C TRP A 397 -22.77 -8.35 -16.92
N LEU A 398 -23.04 -8.11 -18.20
CA LEU A 398 -23.70 -6.90 -18.70
C LEU A 398 -25.17 -7.17 -19.08
N GLU A 399 -25.66 -8.40 -18.90
CA GLU A 399 -27.07 -8.73 -19.09
C GLU A 399 -27.96 -7.84 -18.21
N GLY A 400 -29.00 -7.26 -18.81
CA GLY A 400 -29.95 -6.40 -18.12
C GLY A 400 -29.50 -4.96 -17.92
N VAL A 401 -28.32 -4.56 -18.40
CA VAL A 401 -27.93 -3.13 -18.47
C VAL A 401 -28.90 -2.34 -19.36
N PHE A 402 -29.33 -2.96 -20.47
CA PHE A 402 -30.40 -2.45 -21.32
C PHE A 402 -31.66 -3.29 -21.05
N PRO A 403 -32.66 -2.76 -20.32
CA PRO A 403 -33.86 -3.52 -20.04
C PRO A 403 -34.59 -3.84 -21.35
N GLU A 404 -35.00 -5.10 -21.52
CA GLU A 404 -35.82 -5.51 -22.67
C GLU A 404 -37.21 -4.86 -22.66
N GLU A 405 -37.67 -4.40 -21.50
CA GLU A 405 -38.95 -3.73 -21.36
C GLU A 405 -38.82 -2.24 -21.71
N PRO A 406 -39.53 -1.75 -22.74
CA PRO A 406 -39.52 -0.34 -23.07
C PRO A 406 -40.21 0.46 -21.97
N ALA A 407 -39.49 1.40 -21.36
CA ALA A 407 -40.05 2.42 -20.49
C ALA A 407 -40.52 3.61 -21.34
N LEU A 408 -41.76 4.04 -21.16
CA LEU A 408 -42.22 5.31 -21.74
C LEU A 408 -41.63 6.50 -20.95
N PRO A 409 -41.28 7.61 -21.61
CA PRO A 409 -40.73 8.79 -20.96
C PRO A 409 -41.70 9.49 -20.00
#